data_AF-A0A6C0K8S4-F1
#
_entry.id   AF-A0A6C0K8S4-F1
#
_cell.length_a   1.000
_cell.length_b   1.000
_cell.length_c   1.000
_cell.angle_alpha   90.00
_cell.angle_beta   90.00
_cell.angle_gamma   90.00
#
_symmetry.space_group_name_H-M   'P 1'
#
loop_
_entity.id
_entity.type
_entity.pdbx_description
1 polymer ?
#
loop_
_entity_poly.entity_id
_entity_poly.type
_entity_poly.pdbx_seq_one_letter_code
_entity_poly.pdbx_strand_id
1 'polypeptide(L)'
;MYNLLVHNINQNKLQDKIIPNNLGVFCFVGNGKMNSIDLDGGLGDVSKRYNEESNLGCNFGGICLGDDGENIKLTTIDNMWLDDIGYIHCDAQGSENFIFSKGIETIKKYRPVILYENMDLYGRYMYNNVRKSYPNYIEEGMFDIKEYCMETLHYSSYIDGFNGGVDTLLIP
;
A
#
# COMPACT_ATOMS: atom_id res chain seq x y z
N MET A 1 -0.57 -2.44 -14.75
CA MET A 1 0.62 -2.00 -13.97
C MET A 1 1.71 -3.07 -13.84
N TYR A 2 1.41 -4.30 -13.41
CA TYR A 2 2.41 -5.37 -13.21
C TYR A 2 3.35 -5.61 -14.40
N ASN A 3 2.82 -5.68 -15.64
CA ASN A 3 3.64 -5.89 -16.82
C ASN A 3 4.67 -4.77 -17.06
N LEU A 4 4.34 -3.52 -16.68
CA LEU A 4 5.27 -2.39 -16.75
C LEU A 4 6.39 -2.53 -15.72
N LEU A 5 6.08 -2.98 -14.50
CA LEU A 5 7.09 -3.30 -13.49
C LEU A 5 8.05 -4.39 -14.00
N VAL A 6 7.50 -5.49 -14.54
CA VAL A 6 8.33 -6.59 -15.11
C VAL A 6 9.19 -6.08 -16.27
N HIS A 7 8.64 -5.24 -17.14
CA HIS A 7 9.41 -4.60 -18.21
C HIS A 7 10.57 -3.76 -17.65
N ASN A 8 10.32 -2.92 -16.64
CA ASN A 8 11.35 -2.08 -16.00
C ASN A 8 12.44 -2.91 -15.33
N ILE A 9 12.07 -3.99 -14.62
CA ILE A 9 13.05 -4.93 -14.03
C ILE A 9 13.94 -5.52 -15.12
N ASN A 10 13.33 -5.93 -16.24
CA ASN A 10 14.06 -6.53 -17.35
C ASN A 10 14.98 -5.54 -18.06
N GLN A 11 14.49 -4.33 -18.34
CA GLN A 11 15.26 -3.27 -18.99
C GLN A 11 16.50 -2.89 -18.18
N ASN A 12 16.41 -2.92 -16.85
CA ASN A 12 17.49 -2.54 -15.94
C ASN A 12 18.35 -3.73 -15.46
N LYS A 13 18.07 -4.96 -15.91
CA LYS A 13 18.78 -6.19 -15.53
C LYS A 13 18.79 -6.45 -14.01
N LEU A 14 17.61 -6.35 -13.38
CA LEU A 14 17.43 -6.47 -11.93
C LEU A 14 16.72 -7.78 -11.50
N GLN A 15 16.62 -8.76 -12.39
CA GLN A 15 15.88 -10.01 -12.14
C GLN A 15 16.49 -10.85 -10.99
N ASP A 16 17.77 -10.67 -10.70
CA ASP A 16 18.50 -11.31 -9.61
C ASP A 16 18.26 -10.64 -8.25
N LYS A 17 17.66 -9.44 -8.23
CA LYS A 17 17.47 -8.60 -7.05
C LYS A 17 16.02 -8.31 -6.71
N ILE A 18 15.13 -8.30 -7.71
CA ILE A 18 13.74 -7.92 -7.56
C ILE A 18 12.85 -9.10 -7.91
N ILE A 19 12.00 -9.50 -6.96
CA ILE A 19 10.98 -10.52 -7.14
C ILE A 19 9.60 -9.82 -7.19
N PRO A 20 9.02 -9.60 -8.38
CA PRO A 20 7.74 -8.91 -8.51
C PRO A 20 6.57 -9.87 -8.26
N ASN A 21 5.63 -9.46 -7.40
CA ASN A 21 4.39 -10.21 -7.13
C ASN A 21 3.19 -9.54 -7.81
N ASN A 22 2.36 -10.33 -8.49
CA ASN A 22 1.11 -9.84 -9.09
C ASN A 22 -0.06 -9.99 -8.10
N LEU A 23 0.07 -9.35 -6.94
CA LEU A 23 -0.86 -9.41 -5.81
C LEU A 23 -1.01 -8.01 -5.21
N GLY A 24 -2.19 -7.69 -4.70
CA GLY A 24 -2.36 -6.58 -3.76
C GLY A 24 -2.06 -7.04 -2.34
N VAL A 25 -1.54 -6.14 -1.50
CA VAL A 25 -1.36 -6.38 -0.06
C VAL A 25 -2.49 -5.68 0.68
N PHE A 26 -3.16 -6.39 1.59
CA PHE A 26 -4.28 -5.87 2.37
C PHE A 26 -4.45 -6.65 3.69
N CYS A 27 -5.60 -6.50 4.35
CA CYS A 27 -5.91 -7.14 5.64
C CYS A 27 -6.53 -8.55 5.55
N PHE A 28 -6.58 -9.17 4.36
CA PHE A 28 -7.04 -10.55 4.21
C PHE A 28 -6.47 -11.21 2.95
N VAL A 29 -6.53 -12.54 2.90
CA VAL A 29 -6.22 -13.31 1.70
C VAL A 29 -7.50 -13.65 0.95
N GLY A 30 -7.56 -13.30 -0.33
CA GLY A 30 -8.76 -13.56 -1.12
C GLY A 30 -8.83 -12.77 -2.42
N ASN A 31 -10.06 -12.49 -2.84
CA ASN A 31 -10.32 -11.61 -3.96
C ASN A 31 -10.68 -10.22 -3.44
N GLY A 32 -10.04 -9.20 -3.99
CA GLY A 32 -10.42 -7.80 -3.81
C GLY A 32 -10.82 -7.19 -5.14
N LYS A 33 -11.26 -5.94 -5.07
CA LYS A 33 -11.52 -5.08 -6.22
C LYS A 33 -10.68 -3.80 -6.11
N MET A 34 -10.14 -3.40 -7.26
CA MET A 34 -9.64 -2.05 -7.45
C MET A 34 -10.79 -1.09 -7.67
N ASN A 35 -10.55 0.20 -7.46
CA ASN A 35 -11.51 1.23 -7.80
C ASN A 35 -11.58 1.41 -9.34
N SER A 36 -12.80 1.59 -9.87
CA SER A 36 -13.01 1.89 -11.31
C SER A 36 -12.73 3.34 -11.68
N ILE A 37 -12.63 4.21 -10.68
CA ILE A 37 -12.38 5.65 -10.86
C ILE A 37 -11.05 6.03 -10.22
N ASP A 38 -10.35 6.96 -10.87
CA ASP A 38 -9.18 7.59 -10.30
C ASP A 38 -9.60 8.71 -9.36
N LEU A 39 -9.26 8.55 -8.08
CA LEU A 39 -9.65 9.50 -7.06
C LEU A 39 -8.75 10.74 -7.03
N ASP A 40 -7.58 10.70 -7.69
CA ASP A 40 -6.58 11.77 -7.73
C ASP A 40 -6.55 12.44 -9.11
N GLY A 41 -7.57 13.26 -9.39
CA GLY A 41 -7.63 13.98 -10.67
C GLY A 41 -9.02 14.14 -11.27
N GLY A 42 -10.06 14.25 -10.44
CA GLY A 42 -11.40 14.59 -10.91
C GLY A 42 -12.29 13.41 -11.30
N LEU A 43 -12.04 12.21 -10.75
CA LEU A 43 -12.92 11.03 -10.89
C LEU A 43 -12.96 10.44 -12.30
N GLY A 44 -11.82 10.42 -12.98
CA GLY A 44 -11.68 9.83 -14.32
C GLY A 44 -11.85 8.32 -14.33
N ASP A 45 -12.35 7.76 -15.43
CA ASP A 45 -12.50 6.30 -15.62
C ASP A 45 -11.13 5.64 -15.78
N VAL A 46 -10.79 4.73 -14.88
CA VAL A 46 -9.49 4.02 -14.86
C VAL A 46 -9.30 3.17 -16.12
N SER A 47 -10.38 2.59 -16.66
CA SER A 47 -10.28 1.75 -17.86
C SER A 47 -9.86 2.58 -19.08
N LYS A 48 -10.33 3.82 -19.19
CA LYS A 48 -9.95 4.73 -20.27
C LYS A 48 -8.49 5.13 -20.18
N ARG A 49 -7.98 5.33 -18.97
CA ARG A 49 -6.55 5.64 -18.74
C ARG A 49 -5.63 4.59 -19.33
N TYR A 50 -5.99 3.31 -19.17
CA TYR A 50 -5.18 2.21 -19.69
C TYR A 50 -5.36 1.96 -21.19
N ASN A 51 -6.57 2.17 -21.73
CA ASN A 51 -6.91 1.69 -23.07
C ASN A 51 -6.98 2.79 -24.14
N GLU A 52 -7.39 3.99 -23.78
CA GLU A 52 -7.65 5.11 -24.70
C GLU A 52 -6.63 6.24 -24.53
N GLU A 53 -6.26 6.52 -23.28
CA GLU A 53 -5.43 7.66 -22.90
C GLU A 53 -3.98 7.27 -22.60
N SER A 54 -3.56 6.05 -22.96
CA SER A 54 -2.23 5.50 -22.64
C SER A 54 -1.05 6.32 -23.22
N ASN A 55 -1.33 7.20 -24.18
CA ASN A 55 -0.36 8.08 -24.82
C ASN A 55 -0.23 9.45 -24.12
N LEU A 56 -1.12 9.75 -23.18
CA LEU A 56 -1.12 10.98 -22.39
C LEU A 56 -0.26 10.80 -21.14
N GLY A 57 0.31 11.90 -20.65
CA GLY A 57 0.91 11.89 -19.31
C GLY A 57 -0.18 11.64 -18.27
N CYS A 58 0.04 10.68 -17.37
CA CYS A 58 -0.91 10.34 -16.31
C CYS A 58 -0.19 10.19 -14.96
N ASN A 59 -0.92 10.51 -13.90
CA ASN A 59 -0.58 10.13 -12.53
C ASN A 59 -1.52 8.99 -12.12
N PHE A 60 -0.99 7.93 -11.52
CA PHE A 60 -1.78 6.82 -10.97
C PHE A 60 -1.98 6.92 -9.46
N GLY A 61 -1.68 8.10 -8.87
CA GLY A 61 -1.81 8.37 -7.44
C GLY A 61 -3.17 7.99 -6.88
N GLY A 62 -4.28 8.20 -7.59
CA GLY A 62 -5.61 7.90 -7.07
C GLY A 62 -6.17 6.53 -7.44
N ILE A 63 -5.34 5.64 -7.98
CA ILE A 63 -5.72 4.24 -8.19
C ILE A 63 -5.46 3.46 -6.93
N CYS A 64 -6.54 3.14 -6.21
CA CYS A 64 -6.50 2.38 -4.96
C CYS A 64 -7.51 1.23 -4.96
N LEU A 65 -7.55 0.49 -3.85
CA LEU A 65 -8.62 -0.48 -3.58
C LEU A 65 -9.98 0.24 -3.51
N GLY A 66 -11.02 -0.41 -4.03
CA GLY A 66 -12.34 0.20 -4.09
C GLY A 66 -13.38 -0.71 -4.73
N ASP A 67 -14.33 -0.08 -5.42
CA ASP A 67 -15.48 -0.76 -6.02
C ASP A 67 -15.48 -0.67 -7.55
N ASP A 68 -16.19 -1.62 -8.17
CA ASP A 68 -16.53 -1.66 -9.59
C ASP A 68 -15.37 -1.70 -10.59
N GLY A 69 -14.11 -1.70 -10.13
CA GLY A 69 -12.93 -1.89 -10.96
C GLY A 69 -12.56 -3.36 -11.16
N GLU A 70 -11.30 -3.58 -11.52
CA GLU A 70 -10.78 -4.92 -11.79
C GLU A 70 -10.71 -5.79 -10.53
N ASN A 71 -10.94 -7.10 -10.70
CA ASN A 71 -10.74 -8.07 -9.63
C ASN A 71 -9.24 -8.36 -9.49
N ILE A 72 -8.75 -8.33 -8.26
CA ILE A 72 -7.35 -8.66 -7.95
C ILE A 72 -7.28 -9.72 -6.85
N LYS A 73 -6.13 -10.38 -6.77
CA LYS A 73 -5.80 -11.28 -5.67
C LYS A 73 -5.12 -10.50 -4.56
N LEU A 74 -5.55 -10.72 -3.33
CA LEU A 74 -5.04 -10.09 -2.13
C LEU A 74 -4.29 -11.09 -1.26
N THR A 75 -3.24 -10.60 -0.60
CA THR A 75 -2.50 -11.29 0.45
C THR A 75 -2.29 -10.37 1.65
N THR A 76 -1.86 -10.92 2.78
CA THR A 76 -1.34 -10.16 3.92
C THR A 76 0.19 -10.14 3.89
N ILE A 77 0.82 -9.20 4.60
CA ILE A 77 2.29 -9.18 4.78
C ILE A 77 2.76 -10.51 5.36
N ASP A 78 2.10 -11.01 6.40
CA ASP A 78 2.48 -12.25 7.07
C ASP A 78 2.42 -13.49 6.15
N ASN A 79 1.62 -13.44 5.07
CA ASN A 79 1.51 -14.52 4.09
C ASN A 79 2.43 -14.34 2.86
N MET A 80 3.24 -13.27 2.82
CA MET A 80 4.23 -13.09 1.75
C MET A 80 5.51 -13.92 1.98
N TRP A 81 5.64 -14.61 3.13
CA TRP A 81 6.79 -15.44 3.49
C TRP A 81 8.12 -14.68 3.37
N LEU A 82 8.11 -13.42 3.79
CA LEU A 82 9.29 -12.58 3.78
C LEU A 82 10.23 -13.00 4.91
N ASP A 83 11.49 -13.22 4.57
CA ASP A 83 12.55 -13.54 5.53
C ASP A 83 13.64 -12.47 5.47
N ASP A 84 14.21 -12.16 6.64
CA ASP A 84 15.33 -11.23 6.81
C ASP A 84 15.09 -9.83 6.20
N ILE A 85 13.94 -9.24 6.53
CA ILE A 85 13.59 -7.90 6.05
C ILE A 85 14.13 -6.80 6.97
N GLY A 86 14.89 -5.86 6.40
CA GLY A 86 15.38 -4.67 7.11
C GLY A 86 14.55 -3.41 6.88
N TYR A 87 13.70 -3.39 5.84
CA TYR A 87 13.01 -2.18 5.40
C TYR A 87 11.66 -2.49 4.74
N ILE A 88 10.64 -1.71 5.06
CA ILE A 88 9.34 -1.70 4.39
C ILE A 88 9.06 -0.26 3.92
N HIS A 89 8.73 -0.10 2.63
CA HIS A 89 8.12 1.11 2.10
C HIS A 89 6.68 0.79 1.70
N CYS A 90 5.71 1.54 2.23
CA CYS A 90 4.29 1.35 1.96
C CYS A 90 3.63 2.66 1.53
N ASP A 91 3.39 2.75 0.23
CA ASP A 91 2.60 3.77 -0.44
C ASP A 91 1.48 3.01 -1.16
N ALA A 92 0.34 2.89 -0.49
CA ALA A 92 -0.77 2.02 -0.87
C ALA A 92 -2.11 2.77 -0.95
N GLN A 93 -2.04 4.10 -1.03
CA GLN A 93 -3.14 4.98 -1.42
C GLN A 93 -4.39 4.74 -0.57
N GLY A 94 -4.24 4.80 0.76
CA GLY A 94 -5.33 4.77 1.74
C GLY A 94 -5.52 3.42 2.42
N SER A 95 -4.69 2.43 2.10
CA SER A 95 -4.79 1.06 2.61
C SER A 95 -3.78 0.74 3.71
N GLU A 96 -2.94 1.69 4.12
CA GLU A 96 -1.78 1.49 4.98
C GLU A 96 -2.17 0.87 6.33
N ASN A 97 -3.15 1.42 7.04
CA ASN A 97 -3.64 0.90 8.33
C ASN A 97 -4.10 -0.57 8.19
N PHE A 98 -4.88 -0.87 7.13
CA PHE A 98 -5.37 -2.22 6.86
C PHE A 98 -4.22 -3.19 6.59
N ILE A 99 -3.24 -2.78 5.77
CA ILE A 99 -2.07 -3.59 5.43
C ILE A 99 -1.29 -3.97 6.70
N PHE A 100 -0.98 -2.97 7.52
CA PHE A 100 -0.17 -3.20 8.71
C PHE A 100 -0.90 -3.96 9.82
N SER A 101 -2.24 -3.89 9.88
CA SER A 101 -3.05 -4.65 10.84
C SER A 101 -2.86 -6.18 10.73
N LYS A 102 -2.38 -6.69 9.57
CA LYS A 102 -2.07 -8.12 9.33
C LYS A 102 -0.62 -8.35 8.90
N GLY A 103 0.30 -7.47 9.31
CA GLY A 103 1.75 -7.67 9.20
C GLY A 103 2.45 -7.83 10.54
N ILE A 104 1.68 -8.09 11.60
CA ILE A 104 2.10 -8.04 12.99
C ILE A 104 3.23 -9.04 13.27
N GLU A 105 3.09 -10.27 12.81
CA GLU A 105 4.06 -11.32 13.10
C GLU A 105 5.40 -11.04 12.41
N THR A 106 5.35 -10.59 11.14
CA THR A 106 6.53 -10.23 10.35
C THR A 106 7.24 -9.02 10.96
N ILE A 107 6.51 -7.95 11.29
CA ILE A 107 7.08 -6.72 11.86
C ILE A 107 7.68 -7.01 13.24
N LYS A 108 6.99 -7.77 14.08
CA LYS A 108 7.49 -8.15 15.41
C LYS A 108 8.76 -9.00 15.32
N LYS A 109 8.82 -9.93 14.36
CA LYS A 109 9.96 -10.86 14.19
C LYS A 109 11.21 -10.15 13.66
N TYR A 110 11.05 -9.33 12.62
CA TYR A 110 12.19 -8.76 11.89
C TYR A 110 12.49 -7.31 12.25
N ARG A 111 11.54 -6.60 12.88
CA ARG A 111 11.66 -5.20 13.29
C ARG A 111 12.24 -4.29 12.19
N PRO A 112 11.64 -4.25 11.00
CA PRO A 112 12.16 -3.43 9.91
C PRO A 112 12.03 -1.94 10.23
N VAL A 113 12.86 -1.12 9.58
CA VAL A 113 12.55 0.31 9.39
C VAL A 113 11.32 0.41 8.47
N ILE A 114 10.34 1.24 8.81
CA ILE A 114 9.09 1.34 8.06
C ILE A 114 8.90 2.78 7.60
N LEU A 115 8.81 3.01 6.29
CA LEU A 115 8.37 4.27 5.69
C LEU A 115 6.97 4.06 5.12
N TYR A 116 6.00 4.87 5.54
CA TYR A 116 4.63 4.74 5.05
C TYR A 116 3.92 6.09 4.95
N GLU A 117 2.95 6.19 4.05
CA GLU A 117 2.10 7.38 3.94
C GLU A 117 1.12 7.46 5.12
N ASN A 118 1.23 8.53 5.92
CA ASN A 118 0.40 8.66 7.12
C ASN A 118 -0.94 9.35 6.79
N MET A 119 -1.92 8.51 6.43
CA MET A 119 -3.23 8.97 5.97
C MET A 119 -4.10 9.64 7.04
N ASP A 120 -3.76 9.51 8.32
CA ASP A 120 -4.45 10.23 9.38
C ASP A 120 -4.17 11.74 9.34
N LEU A 121 -2.96 12.10 8.86
CA LEU A 121 -2.47 13.45 8.71
C LEU A 121 -2.79 14.04 7.32
N TYR A 122 -2.86 13.20 6.28
CA TYR A 122 -2.97 13.64 4.88
C TYR A 122 -3.95 12.76 4.08
N GLY A 123 -4.71 13.32 3.13
CA GLY A 123 -5.33 12.48 2.09
C GLY A 123 -6.46 11.52 2.50
N ARG A 124 -7.21 11.79 3.59
CA ARG A 124 -8.29 10.90 4.11
C ARG A 124 -9.35 10.42 3.12
N TYR A 125 -9.49 11.06 1.95
CA TYR A 125 -10.50 10.67 0.97
C TYR A 125 -10.27 9.26 0.41
N MET A 126 -9.02 8.86 0.16
CA MET A 126 -8.72 7.52 -0.33
C MET A 126 -8.95 6.47 0.76
N TYR A 127 -8.47 6.74 1.97
CA TYR A 127 -8.77 5.94 3.15
C TYR A 127 -10.29 5.75 3.34
N ASN A 128 -11.07 6.83 3.24
CA ASN A 128 -12.53 6.77 3.34
C ASN A 128 -13.16 5.95 2.22
N ASN A 129 -12.61 5.99 1.01
CA ASN A 129 -13.06 5.16 -0.10
C ASN A 129 -12.83 3.68 0.21
N VAL A 130 -11.61 3.30 0.60
CA VAL A 130 -11.28 1.92 0.98
C VAL A 130 -12.21 1.44 2.10
N ARG A 131 -12.40 2.23 3.15
CA ARG A 131 -13.29 1.88 4.26
C ARG A 131 -14.75 1.71 3.84
N LYS A 132 -15.23 2.50 2.89
CA LYS A 132 -16.59 2.38 2.34
C LYS A 132 -16.74 1.10 1.52
N SER A 133 -15.77 0.76 0.69
CA SER A 133 -15.77 -0.43 -0.17
C SER A 133 -15.56 -1.73 0.62
N TYR A 134 -14.87 -1.66 1.76
CA TYR A 134 -14.53 -2.81 2.61
C TYR A 134 -15.07 -2.65 4.05
N PRO A 135 -16.40 -2.54 4.25
CA PRO A 135 -16.99 -2.17 5.54
C PRO A 135 -16.84 -3.22 6.65
N ASN A 136 -16.50 -4.46 6.31
CA ASN A 136 -16.29 -5.53 7.28
C ASN A 136 -14.93 -5.43 7.99
N TYR A 137 -14.05 -4.53 7.56
CA TYR A 137 -12.67 -4.41 8.05
C TYR A 137 -12.41 -3.05 8.72
N ILE A 138 -13.44 -2.48 9.36
CA ILE A 138 -13.35 -1.17 10.02
C ILE A 138 -12.30 -1.18 11.13
N GLU A 139 -12.18 -2.28 11.88
CA GLU A 139 -11.20 -2.40 12.96
C GLU A 139 -9.77 -2.39 12.42
N GLU A 140 -9.50 -3.13 11.35
CA GLU A 140 -8.20 -3.11 10.66
C GLU A 140 -7.89 -1.73 10.08
N GLY A 141 -8.89 -1.00 9.58
CA GLY A 141 -8.75 0.36 9.13
C GLY A 141 -8.45 1.37 10.25
N MET A 142 -8.60 1.01 11.51
CA MET A 142 -8.27 1.87 12.67
C MET A 142 -6.92 1.53 13.30
N PHE A 143 -6.20 0.54 12.76
CA PHE A 143 -4.92 0.13 13.29
C PHE A 143 -3.87 1.24 13.13
N ASP A 144 -3.27 1.69 14.23
CA ASP A 144 -2.19 2.67 14.24
C ASP A 144 -0.83 1.94 14.32
N ILE A 145 -0.15 1.86 13.17
CA ILE A 145 1.17 1.24 13.08
C ILE A 145 2.24 2.00 13.88
N LYS A 146 2.12 3.33 13.99
CA LYS A 146 3.07 4.14 14.76
C LYS A 146 2.90 3.87 16.25
N GLU A 147 1.68 3.89 16.77
CA GLU A 147 1.38 3.52 18.16
C GLU A 147 1.88 2.10 18.46
N TYR A 148 1.55 1.13 17.59
CA TYR A 148 2.00 -0.25 17.76
C TYR A 148 3.53 -0.38 17.81
N CYS A 149 4.24 0.23 16.87
CA CYS A 149 5.70 0.17 16.82
C CYS A 149 6.34 0.86 18.04
N MET A 150 5.87 2.05 18.42
CA MET A 150 6.47 2.84 19.49
C MET A 150 6.15 2.29 20.87
N GLU A 151 4.89 1.92 21.12
CA GLU A 151 4.42 1.54 22.45
C GLU A 151 4.53 0.05 22.73
N THR A 152 4.22 -0.80 21.73
CA THR A 152 4.24 -2.27 21.91
C THR A 152 5.60 -2.87 21.55
N LEU A 153 6.22 -2.41 20.46
CA LEU A 153 7.51 -2.93 20.01
C LEU A 153 8.69 -2.11 20.51
N HIS A 154 8.49 -0.95 21.15
CA HIS A 154 9.56 -0.09 21.64
C HIS A 154 10.58 0.27 20.55
N TYR A 155 10.08 0.65 19.38
CA TYR A 155 10.89 1.31 18.36
C TYR A 155 11.57 2.55 18.96
N SER A 156 12.80 2.82 18.55
CA SER A 156 13.63 3.85 19.17
C SER A 156 13.20 5.27 18.83
N SER A 157 12.66 5.50 17.63
CA SER A 157 12.21 6.83 17.19
C SER A 157 11.29 6.77 15.98
N TYR A 158 10.68 7.91 15.66
CA TYR A 158 9.98 8.15 14.41
C TYR A 158 10.25 9.56 13.87
N ILE A 159 10.01 9.76 12.57
CA ILE A 159 10.08 11.06 11.91
C ILE A 159 8.80 11.22 11.09
N ASP A 160 7.91 12.13 11.52
CA ASP A 160 6.75 12.52 10.72
C ASP A 160 7.16 13.56 9.66
N GLY A 161 6.48 13.55 8.51
CA GLY A 161 6.78 14.47 7.41
C GLY A 161 8.19 14.27 6.88
N PHE A 162 8.61 13.01 6.74
CA PHE A 162 9.96 12.65 6.33
C PHE A 162 10.30 13.32 5.00
N ASN A 163 11.46 13.99 4.96
CA ASN A 163 11.92 14.79 3.82
C ASN A 163 10.92 15.89 3.35
N GLY A 164 10.08 16.40 4.26
CA GLY A 164 9.05 17.40 3.95
C GLY A 164 7.81 16.84 3.23
N GLY A 165 7.69 15.52 3.14
CA GLY A 165 6.55 14.83 2.54
C GLY A 165 5.40 14.57 3.52
N VAL A 166 4.54 13.62 3.15
CA VAL A 166 3.40 13.13 3.94
C VAL A 166 3.70 11.82 4.67
N ASP A 167 4.92 11.30 4.47
CA ASP A 167 5.34 10.01 4.97
C ASP A 167 5.83 10.09 6.42
N THR A 168 5.59 9.03 7.17
CA THR A 168 6.19 8.79 8.49
C THR A 168 7.24 7.68 8.37
N LEU A 169 8.43 7.92 8.93
CA LEU A 169 9.50 6.93 9.06
C LEU A 169 9.58 6.41 10.50
N LEU A 170 9.45 5.10 10.71
CA LEU A 170 9.58 4.41 11.99
C LEU A 170 10.92 3.68 12.07
N ILE A 171 11.64 3.84 13.18
CA ILE A 171 12.99 3.33 13.39
C ILE A 171 13.01 2.39 14.60
N PRO A 172 13.35 1.09 14.43
CA PRO A 172 13.30 0.06 15.47
C PRO A 172 14.26 0.24 16.64
#